data_AF-A0AAU3BTJ5-F1
#
_entry.id   AF-A0AAU3BTJ5-F1
#
_cell.length_a   1.000
_cell.length_b   1.000
_cell.length_c   1.000
_cell.angle_alpha   90.00
_cell.angle_beta   90.00
_cell.angle_gamma   90.00
#
_symmetry.space_group_name_H-M   'P 1'
#
loop_
_entity.id
_entity.type
_entity.pdbx_description
1 polymer ?
#
loop_
_entity_poly.entity_id
_entity_poly.type
_entity_poly.pdbx_seq_one_letter_code
_entity_poly.pdbx_strand_id
1 'polypeptide(L)'
;MRVFVTGASGWIGSALVPELIGAGHQVVGLARSDASAAVLTKAGADAVRGTLDDLDVLRDAADASDAVVHLAFKHEIAFSGGFQNAADADRRAVETFGETLAGSGRPFVLASGLLGLLPGQVSTEADGRTSEAMPAHLTGGPATRMGTAHLALALADRNIRSSVVRLPPTVHGDGDHGFMAALVGIARDKGVSGYIGDGSQRWPAAHRSDVAQLFRLALEGAPAGSVLHASADQGVPIRSIAEVIGRHLELPTRSVPAEDAAEHFTWLAGFLGLDSPASSGATRELLGWRPDQLGLIEDLDKGHYFRAEQP
;
A
#
# COMPACT_ATOMS: atom_id res chain seq x y z
N MET A 1 -8.77 3.17 22.08
CA MET A 1 -9.01 1.83 21.49
C MET A 1 -7.74 1.03 21.57
N ARG A 2 -7.85 -0.28 21.83
CA ARG A 2 -6.81 -1.27 21.57
C ARG A 2 -6.92 -1.73 20.12
N VAL A 3 -5.86 -1.52 19.33
CA VAL A 3 -5.85 -1.74 17.87
C VAL A 3 -4.86 -2.85 17.55
N PHE A 4 -5.36 -3.93 16.95
CA PHE A 4 -4.51 -4.98 16.42
C PHE A 4 -4.07 -4.63 14.99
N VAL A 5 -2.75 -4.62 14.75
CA VAL A 5 -2.17 -4.26 13.45
C VAL A 5 -1.31 -5.41 12.94
N THR A 6 -1.69 -5.98 11.81
CA THR A 6 -0.78 -6.87 11.06
C THR A 6 0.11 -6.05 10.15
N GLY A 7 1.36 -6.47 9.95
CA GLY A 7 2.32 -5.70 9.15
C GLY A 7 2.81 -4.44 9.87
N ALA A 8 2.63 -4.38 11.19
CA ALA A 8 2.92 -3.24 12.04
C ALA A 8 4.41 -2.82 12.05
N SER A 9 5.33 -3.75 11.81
CA SER A 9 6.77 -3.46 11.68
C SER A 9 7.23 -3.24 10.23
N GLY A 10 6.31 -3.36 9.26
CA GLY A 10 6.59 -3.15 7.84
C GLY A 10 6.58 -1.67 7.45
N TRP A 11 6.72 -1.39 6.15
CA TRP A 11 6.86 -0.04 5.60
C TRP A 11 5.78 0.94 6.09
N ILE A 12 4.52 0.67 5.79
CA ILE A 12 3.38 1.51 6.22
C ILE A 12 3.13 1.36 7.73
N GLY A 13 3.25 0.14 8.26
CA GLY A 13 3.02 -0.13 9.68
C GLY A 13 3.93 0.70 10.58
N SER A 14 5.20 0.86 10.23
CA SER A 14 6.18 1.63 11.00
C SER A 14 5.86 3.12 11.09
N ALA A 15 5.06 3.66 10.16
CA ALA A 15 4.51 5.02 10.23
C ALA A 15 3.15 5.03 10.96
N LEU A 16 2.32 4.00 10.78
CA LEU A 16 1.00 3.89 11.40
C LEU A 16 1.06 3.67 12.92
N VAL A 17 1.99 2.85 13.42
CA VAL A 17 2.07 2.53 14.85
C VAL A 17 2.29 3.81 15.69
N PRO A 18 3.27 4.67 15.40
CA PRO A 18 3.42 5.95 16.10
C PRO A 18 2.22 6.88 15.92
N GLU A 19 1.62 6.94 14.73
CA GLU A 19 0.42 7.77 14.45
C GLU A 19 -0.77 7.35 15.35
N LEU A 20 -1.02 6.05 15.47
CA LEU A 20 -2.07 5.52 16.34
C LEU A 20 -1.80 5.79 17.82
N ILE A 21 -0.55 5.58 18.27
CA ILE A 21 -0.14 5.85 19.66
C ILE A 21 -0.25 7.33 19.98
N GLY A 22 0.20 8.20 19.07
CA GLY A 22 0.11 9.65 19.20
C GLY A 22 -1.35 10.14 19.32
N ALA A 23 -2.28 9.45 18.69
CA ALA A 23 -3.73 9.69 18.81
C ALA A 23 -4.38 9.06 20.06
N GLY A 24 -3.59 8.44 20.95
CA GLY A 24 -4.06 7.85 22.21
C GLY A 24 -4.59 6.43 22.10
N HIS A 25 -4.32 5.72 20.99
CA HIS A 25 -4.63 4.30 20.88
C HIS A 25 -3.54 3.44 21.52
N GLN A 26 -3.93 2.27 22.03
CA GLN A 26 -2.99 1.21 22.39
C GLN A 26 -2.83 0.31 21.17
N VAL A 27 -1.59 -0.01 20.80
CA VAL A 27 -1.32 -0.81 19.59
C VAL A 27 -0.75 -2.16 19.96
N VAL A 28 -1.28 -3.20 19.34
CA VAL A 28 -0.76 -4.57 19.37
C VAL A 28 -0.36 -4.95 17.95
N GLY A 29 0.93 -5.16 17.70
CA GLY A 29 1.42 -5.54 16.39
C GLY A 29 1.69 -7.05 16.28
N LEU A 30 1.30 -7.65 15.14
CA LEU A 30 1.75 -8.99 14.79
C LEU A 30 3.24 -8.96 14.42
N ALA A 31 4.05 -9.76 15.11
CA ALA A 31 5.49 -9.85 14.89
C ALA A 31 5.92 -11.26 14.48
N ARG A 32 6.38 -11.41 13.23
CA ARG A 32 6.90 -12.68 12.68
C ARG A 32 8.28 -13.06 13.22
N SER A 33 9.09 -12.10 13.67
CA SER A 33 10.41 -12.33 14.26
C SER A 33 10.63 -11.52 15.56
N ASP A 34 11.69 -11.87 16.30
CA ASP A 34 12.11 -11.10 17.49
C ASP A 34 12.57 -9.70 17.10
N ALA A 35 13.17 -9.54 15.91
CA ALA A 35 13.50 -8.24 15.35
C ALA A 35 12.24 -7.39 15.10
N SER A 36 11.19 -7.97 14.51
CA SER A 36 9.90 -7.30 14.35
C SER A 36 9.28 -6.92 15.69
N ALA A 37 9.34 -7.81 16.69
CA ALA A 37 8.84 -7.52 18.04
C ALA A 37 9.62 -6.37 18.69
N ALA A 38 10.95 -6.35 18.58
CA ALA A 38 11.79 -5.29 19.09
C ALA A 38 11.48 -3.92 18.45
N VAL A 39 11.21 -3.88 17.13
CA VAL A 39 10.76 -2.66 16.44
C VAL A 39 9.46 -2.13 17.05
N LEU A 40 8.48 -3.02 17.30
CA LEU A 40 7.20 -2.63 17.89
C LEU A 40 7.34 -2.13 19.32
N THR A 41 8.08 -2.86 20.17
CA THR A 41 8.32 -2.45 21.55
C THR A 41 9.06 -1.12 21.62
N LYS A 42 10.04 -0.89 20.74
CA LYS A 42 10.74 0.40 20.64
C LYS A 42 9.81 1.54 20.25
N ALA A 43 8.79 1.27 19.43
CA ALA A 43 7.77 2.23 19.04
C ALA A 43 6.68 2.42 20.11
N GLY A 44 6.73 1.70 21.24
CA GLY A 44 5.73 1.78 22.31
C GLY A 44 4.50 0.90 22.12
N ALA A 45 4.54 -0.06 21.20
CA ALA A 45 3.47 -1.04 20.96
C ALA A 45 3.75 -2.39 21.63
N ASP A 46 2.66 -3.09 21.98
CA ASP A 46 2.71 -4.50 22.35
C ASP A 46 3.01 -5.34 21.10
N ALA A 47 3.69 -6.47 21.27
CA ALA A 47 3.93 -7.42 20.20
C ALA A 47 3.28 -8.78 20.50
N VAL A 48 2.55 -9.32 19.53
CA VAL A 48 2.07 -10.70 19.54
C VAL A 48 2.89 -11.49 18.53
N ARG A 49 3.56 -12.56 18.98
CA ARG A 49 4.37 -13.41 18.09
C ARG A 49 3.46 -14.27 17.22
N GLY A 50 3.70 -14.24 15.92
CA GLY A 50 2.94 -15.02 14.95
C GLY A 50 3.14 -14.51 13.53
N THR A 51 2.60 -15.26 12.58
CA THR A 51 2.61 -14.99 11.15
C THR A 51 1.18 -14.91 10.63
N LEU A 52 1.01 -14.56 9.35
CA LEU A 52 -0.32 -14.58 8.71
C LEU A 52 -0.92 -15.98 8.58
N ASP A 53 -0.13 -17.05 8.75
CA ASP A 53 -0.66 -18.41 8.72
C ASP A 53 -1.16 -18.90 10.09
N ASP A 54 -0.81 -18.20 11.17
CA ASP A 54 -1.20 -18.57 12.54
C ASP A 54 -2.61 -18.02 12.84
N LEU A 55 -3.63 -18.61 12.19
CA LEU A 55 -5.01 -18.09 12.23
C LEU A 55 -5.60 -18.03 13.64
N ASP A 56 -5.20 -18.93 14.54
CA ASP A 56 -5.63 -18.89 15.94
C ASP A 56 -5.07 -17.64 16.65
N VAL A 57 -3.82 -17.27 16.38
CA VAL A 57 -3.19 -16.04 16.90
C VAL A 57 -3.90 -14.81 16.34
N LEU A 58 -4.24 -14.82 15.05
CA LEU A 58 -5.00 -13.72 14.43
C LEU A 58 -6.38 -13.56 15.07
N ARG A 59 -7.08 -14.66 15.32
CA ARG A 59 -8.38 -14.69 15.99
C ARG A 59 -8.29 -14.14 17.40
N ASP A 60 -7.39 -14.67 18.22
CA ASP A 60 -7.25 -14.27 19.63
C ASP A 60 -6.87 -12.79 19.75
N ALA A 61 -5.95 -12.30 18.91
CA ALA A 61 -5.53 -10.91 18.93
C ALA A 61 -6.64 -9.95 18.46
N ALA A 62 -7.43 -10.34 17.45
CA ALA A 62 -8.57 -9.57 16.97
C ALA A 62 -9.71 -9.54 18.00
N ASP A 63 -10.01 -10.67 18.65
CA ASP A 63 -11.05 -10.75 19.69
C ASP A 63 -10.73 -9.87 20.89
N ALA A 64 -9.46 -9.87 21.31
CA ALA A 64 -8.93 -9.04 22.40
C ALA A 64 -8.74 -7.56 22.04
N SER A 65 -9.14 -7.12 20.84
CA SER A 65 -8.96 -5.74 20.37
C SER A 65 -10.28 -5.07 20.00
N ASP A 66 -10.31 -3.75 20.13
CA ASP A 66 -11.45 -2.91 19.74
C ASP A 66 -11.52 -2.69 18.22
N ALA A 67 -10.41 -2.89 17.52
CA ALA A 67 -10.25 -2.54 16.12
C ALA A 67 -9.11 -3.36 15.47
N VAL A 68 -9.18 -3.56 14.15
CA VAL A 68 -8.13 -4.27 13.38
C VAL A 68 -7.72 -3.47 12.14
N VAL A 69 -6.40 -3.34 11.92
CA VAL A 69 -5.81 -2.86 10.66
C VAL A 69 -4.99 -3.97 10.02
N HIS A 70 -5.34 -4.36 8.80
CA HIS A 70 -4.65 -5.39 8.04
C HIS A 70 -3.77 -4.77 6.95
N LEU A 71 -2.46 -4.63 7.23
CA LEU A 71 -1.44 -4.15 6.28
C LEU A 71 -0.53 -5.26 5.75
N ALA A 72 -0.51 -6.42 6.42
CA ALA A 72 0.42 -7.49 6.07
C ALA A 72 0.01 -8.16 4.76
N PHE A 73 0.99 -8.29 3.87
CA PHE A 73 0.91 -9.13 2.68
C PHE A 73 2.25 -9.82 2.51
N LYS A 74 2.26 -11.07 2.05
CA LYS A 74 3.50 -11.85 1.88
C LYS A 74 4.24 -11.46 0.60
N HIS A 75 4.73 -10.22 0.54
CA HIS A 75 5.42 -9.66 -0.65
C HIS A 75 6.62 -10.51 -1.09
N GLU A 76 7.41 -11.05 -0.16
CA GLU A 76 8.55 -11.95 -0.46
C GLU A 76 8.10 -13.18 -1.27
N ILE A 77 6.95 -13.77 -0.93
CA ILE A 77 6.37 -14.90 -1.65
C ILE A 77 5.75 -14.43 -2.97
N ALA A 78 5.03 -13.31 -2.94
CA ALA A 78 4.35 -12.78 -4.12
C ALA A 78 5.31 -12.45 -5.26
N PHE A 79 6.44 -11.82 -4.94
CA PHE A 79 7.44 -11.39 -5.92
C PHE A 79 8.49 -12.47 -6.26
N SER A 80 8.43 -13.65 -5.63
CA SER A 80 9.22 -14.83 -6.00
C SER A 80 8.43 -15.88 -6.78
N GLY A 81 7.26 -15.51 -7.32
CA GLY A 81 6.42 -16.38 -8.16
C GLY A 81 5.26 -17.06 -7.43
N GLY A 82 5.13 -16.87 -6.11
CA GLY A 82 4.07 -17.44 -5.27
C GLY A 82 2.87 -16.51 -5.04
N PHE A 83 2.51 -15.65 -6.00
CA PHE A 83 1.47 -14.62 -5.79
C PHE A 83 0.15 -15.20 -5.27
N GLN A 84 -0.32 -16.31 -5.85
CA GLN A 84 -1.57 -16.94 -5.42
C GLN A 84 -1.51 -17.37 -3.95
N ASN A 85 -0.41 -17.98 -3.51
CA ASN A 85 -0.24 -18.38 -2.10
C ASN A 85 -0.23 -17.19 -1.14
N ALA A 86 0.38 -16.07 -1.55
CA ALA A 86 0.36 -14.83 -0.79
C ALA A 86 -1.05 -14.25 -0.68
N ALA A 87 -1.80 -14.27 -1.78
CA ALA A 87 -3.18 -13.80 -1.84
C ALA A 87 -4.16 -14.71 -1.08
N ASP A 88 -3.95 -16.03 -1.09
CA ASP A 88 -4.75 -16.97 -0.30
C ASP A 88 -4.52 -16.78 1.21
N ALA A 89 -3.28 -16.48 1.63
CA ALA A 89 -2.98 -16.18 3.02
C ALA A 89 -3.63 -14.86 3.48
N ASP A 90 -3.56 -13.83 2.65
CA ASP A 90 -4.26 -12.53 2.83
C ASP A 90 -5.78 -12.74 2.97
N ARG A 91 -6.39 -13.48 2.03
CA ARG A 91 -7.81 -13.83 2.07
C ARG A 91 -8.19 -14.58 3.36
N ARG A 92 -7.45 -15.63 3.75
CA ARG A 92 -7.73 -16.38 5.00
C ARG A 92 -7.64 -15.50 6.25
N ALA A 93 -6.70 -14.55 6.28
CA ALA A 93 -6.60 -13.59 7.38
C ALA A 93 -7.85 -12.70 7.45
N VAL A 94 -8.28 -12.15 6.30
CA VAL A 94 -9.52 -11.35 6.22
C VAL A 94 -10.76 -12.15 6.62
N GLU A 95 -10.88 -13.41 6.19
CA GLU A 95 -11.96 -14.31 6.62
C GLU A 95 -11.95 -14.51 8.13
N THR A 96 -10.77 -14.78 8.71
CA THR A 96 -10.60 -14.97 10.16
C THR A 96 -11.02 -13.70 10.93
N PHE A 97 -10.61 -12.52 10.48
CA PHE A 97 -11.04 -11.26 11.09
C PHE A 97 -12.55 -11.03 10.92
N GLY A 98 -13.08 -11.33 9.74
CA GLY A 98 -14.51 -11.22 9.45
C GLY A 98 -15.37 -12.15 10.31
N GLU A 99 -14.90 -13.36 10.60
CA GLU A 99 -15.55 -14.28 11.54
C GLU A 99 -15.50 -13.77 12.97
N THR A 100 -14.33 -13.31 13.40
CA THR A 100 -14.10 -12.85 14.78
C THR A 100 -14.87 -11.58 15.11
N LEU A 101 -14.94 -10.63 14.17
CA LEU A 101 -15.55 -9.32 14.40
C LEU A 101 -17.05 -9.27 14.10
N ALA A 102 -17.65 -10.35 13.57
CA ALA A 102 -19.04 -10.35 13.14
C ALA A 102 -20.01 -9.95 14.27
N GLY A 103 -20.96 -9.08 13.97
CA GLY A 103 -21.94 -8.59 14.95
C GLY A 103 -21.41 -7.52 15.90
N SER A 104 -20.10 -7.26 15.94
CA SER A 104 -19.48 -6.42 16.98
C SER A 104 -19.59 -4.91 16.74
N GLY A 105 -19.80 -4.47 15.49
CA GLY A 105 -19.71 -3.06 15.09
C GLY A 105 -18.27 -2.50 15.09
N ARG A 106 -17.26 -3.31 15.42
CA ARG A 106 -15.86 -2.90 15.50
C ARG A 106 -15.28 -2.55 14.11
N PRO A 107 -14.37 -1.56 14.01
CA PRO A 107 -13.75 -1.19 12.75
C PRO A 107 -12.70 -2.21 12.28
N PHE A 108 -12.70 -2.45 10.97
CA PHE A 108 -11.72 -3.25 10.25
C PHE A 108 -11.24 -2.48 9.03
N VAL A 109 -9.93 -2.24 8.90
CA VAL A 109 -9.36 -1.50 7.76
C VAL A 109 -8.37 -2.37 7.01
N LEU A 110 -8.65 -2.63 5.73
CA LEU A 110 -7.78 -3.41 4.83
C LEU A 110 -6.95 -2.49 3.93
N ALA A 111 -5.66 -2.81 3.75
CA ALA A 111 -4.84 -2.25 2.69
C ALA A 111 -5.05 -2.96 1.34
N SER A 112 -5.39 -2.21 0.29
CA SER A 112 -5.49 -2.69 -1.10
C SER A 112 -4.64 -1.81 -2.04
N GLY A 113 -4.70 -2.02 -3.37
CA GLY A 113 -3.90 -1.27 -4.36
C GLY A 113 -4.77 -0.52 -5.39
N LEU A 114 -4.21 0.56 -5.96
CA LEU A 114 -4.82 1.37 -7.02
C LEU A 114 -4.41 0.97 -8.45
N LEU A 115 -3.26 0.32 -8.59
CA LEU A 115 -2.64 0.09 -9.90
C LEU A 115 -3.53 -0.74 -10.83
N GLY A 116 -3.79 -0.22 -12.02
CA GLY A 116 -4.58 -0.91 -13.04
C GLY A 116 -6.10 -0.82 -12.86
N LEU A 117 -6.63 -0.02 -11.93
CA LEU A 117 -8.08 0.10 -11.73
C LEU A 117 -8.81 0.65 -12.97
N LEU A 118 -8.33 1.75 -13.54
CA LEU A 118 -8.84 2.30 -14.82
C LEU A 118 -7.68 2.85 -15.66
N PRO A 119 -7.01 2.01 -16.47
CA PRO A 119 -5.88 2.47 -17.27
C PRO A 119 -6.25 3.63 -18.20
N GLY A 120 -5.44 4.69 -18.21
CA GLY A 120 -5.65 5.89 -19.04
C GLY A 120 -6.65 6.91 -18.48
N GLN A 121 -7.39 6.58 -17.42
CA GLN A 121 -8.43 7.44 -16.85
C GLN A 121 -8.18 7.70 -15.37
N VAL A 122 -8.60 8.88 -14.90
CA VAL A 122 -8.53 9.21 -13.46
C VAL A 122 -9.55 8.36 -12.71
N SER A 123 -9.05 7.39 -11.95
CA SER A 123 -9.89 6.54 -11.10
C SER A 123 -10.37 7.28 -9.86
N THR A 124 -11.53 6.88 -9.36
CA THR A 124 -12.22 7.41 -8.18
C THR A 124 -12.60 6.27 -7.24
N GLU A 125 -12.98 6.61 -6.00
CA GLU A 125 -13.37 5.64 -4.98
C GLU A 125 -14.61 4.81 -5.36
N ALA A 126 -15.37 5.23 -6.38
CA ALA A 126 -16.51 4.49 -6.91
C ALA A 126 -16.09 3.34 -7.86
N ASP A 127 -14.90 3.42 -8.45
CA ASP A 127 -14.47 2.48 -9.50
C ASP A 127 -14.06 1.12 -8.91
N GLY A 128 -14.49 0.03 -9.57
CA GLY A 128 -14.21 -1.34 -9.14
C GLY A 128 -14.70 -1.67 -7.73
N ARG A 129 -15.71 -0.96 -7.23
CA ARG A 129 -16.22 -1.14 -5.86
C ARG A 129 -16.93 -2.48 -5.64
N THR A 130 -17.54 -3.03 -6.70
CA THR A 130 -18.22 -4.34 -6.66
C THR A 130 -17.57 -5.33 -7.61
N SER A 131 -17.88 -6.62 -7.45
CA SER A 131 -17.43 -7.69 -8.34
C SER A 131 -17.88 -7.48 -9.78
N GLU A 132 -19.08 -6.95 -9.98
CA GLU A 132 -19.67 -6.68 -11.30
C GLU A 132 -19.00 -5.48 -11.98
N ALA A 133 -18.47 -4.55 -11.18
CA ALA A 133 -17.74 -3.38 -11.65
C ALA A 133 -16.23 -3.65 -11.80
N MET A 134 -15.78 -4.91 -11.63
CA MET A 134 -14.39 -5.31 -11.88
C MET A 134 -14.00 -5.04 -13.34
N PRO A 135 -12.94 -4.25 -13.58
CA PRO A 135 -12.41 -4.09 -14.92
C PRO A 135 -11.92 -5.43 -15.48
N ALA A 136 -12.43 -5.81 -16.66
CA ALA A 136 -12.14 -7.12 -17.28
C ALA A 136 -10.65 -7.35 -17.61
N HIS A 137 -9.85 -6.28 -17.72
CA HIS A 137 -8.41 -6.37 -17.98
C HIS A 137 -7.59 -6.68 -16.74
N LEU A 138 -8.15 -6.51 -15.53
CA LEU A 138 -7.46 -6.91 -14.30
C LEU A 138 -7.40 -8.43 -14.24
N THR A 139 -6.19 -8.97 -14.26
CA THR A 139 -5.92 -10.40 -14.18
C THR A 139 -4.80 -10.67 -13.18
N GLY A 140 -4.64 -11.94 -12.80
CA GLY A 140 -3.57 -12.37 -11.91
C GLY A 140 -3.57 -11.62 -10.59
N GLY A 141 -2.40 -11.16 -10.16
CA GLY A 141 -2.21 -10.65 -8.81
C GLY A 141 -3.08 -9.44 -8.42
N PRO A 142 -3.15 -8.38 -9.24
CA PRO A 142 -4.06 -7.25 -9.01
C PRO A 142 -5.53 -7.67 -8.87
N ALA A 143 -6.00 -8.61 -9.70
CA ALA A 143 -7.37 -9.13 -9.62
C ALA A 143 -7.62 -9.89 -8.31
N THR A 144 -6.69 -10.74 -7.88
CA THR A 144 -6.84 -11.48 -6.61
C THR A 144 -6.85 -10.55 -5.40
N ARG A 145 -6.00 -9.52 -5.39
CA ARG A 145 -6.00 -8.46 -4.35
C ARG A 145 -7.32 -7.68 -4.31
N MET A 146 -7.91 -7.40 -5.47
CA MET A 146 -9.24 -6.79 -5.56
C MET A 146 -10.33 -7.72 -5.01
N GLY A 147 -10.22 -9.03 -5.25
CA GLY A 147 -11.11 -10.03 -4.63
C GLY A 147 -11.10 -9.99 -3.10
N THR A 148 -9.92 -9.91 -2.48
CA THR A 148 -9.83 -9.70 -1.01
C THR A 148 -10.46 -8.38 -0.58
N ALA A 149 -10.28 -7.30 -1.35
CA ALA A 149 -10.91 -6.01 -1.06
C ALA A 149 -12.44 -6.08 -1.10
N HIS A 150 -13.03 -6.79 -2.07
CA HIS A 150 -14.48 -7.01 -2.11
C HIS A 150 -14.97 -7.84 -0.94
N LEU A 151 -14.23 -8.88 -0.55
CA LEU A 151 -14.52 -9.64 0.67
C LEU A 151 -14.55 -8.72 1.89
N ALA A 152 -13.54 -7.87 2.06
CA ALA A 152 -13.48 -6.92 3.18
C ALA A 152 -14.65 -5.92 3.17
N LEU A 153 -15.04 -5.39 2.01
CA LEU A 153 -16.20 -4.51 1.89
C LEU A 153 -17.50 -5.22 2.26
N ALA A 154 -17.69 -6.48 1.84
CA ALA A 154 -18.87 -7.28 2.16
C ALA A 154 -19.01 -7.60 3.67
N LEU A 155 -17.94 -7.46 4.46
CA LEU A 155 -18.03 -7.59 5.92
C LEU A 155 -18.95 -6.54 6.56
N ALA A 156 -19.25 -5.43 5.87
CA ALA A 156 -20.23 -4.45 6.32
C ALA A 156 -21.61 -5.09 6.57
N ASP A 157 -22.02 -6.06 5.76
CA ASP A 157 -23.29 -6.78 5.90
C ASP A 157 -23.34 -7.66 7.16
N ARG A 158 -22.18 -7.91 7.79
CA ARG A 158 -22.04 -8.67 9.04
C ARG A 158 -21.94 -7.77 10.27
N ASN A 159 -22.38 -6.51 10.17
CA ASN A 159 -22.26 -5.50 11.22
C ASN A 159 -20.79 -5.31 11.67
N ILE A 160 -19.87 -5.26 10.71
CA ILE A 160 -18.47 -4.86 10.92
C ILE A 160 -18.30 -3.50 10.25
N ARG A 161 -17.65 -2.54 10.90
CA ARG A 161 -17.35 -1.25 10.27
C ARG A 161 -16.12 -1.38 9.37
N SER A 162 -16.26 -2.18 8.32
CA SER A 162 -15.15 -2.51 7.42
C SER A 162 -14.91 -1.38 6.42
N SER A 163 -13.64 -1.16 6.05
CA SER A 163 -13.27 -0.22 4.99
C SER A 163 -11.99 -0.69 4.28
N VAL A 164 -11.78 -0.19 3.07
CA VAL A 164 -10.58 -0.48 2.27
C VAL A 164 -9.85 0.81 1.96
N VAL A 165 -8.56 0.87 2.28
CA VAL A 165 -7.64 1.93 1.84
C VAL A 165 -6.84 1.41 0.66
N ARG A 166 -7.08 1.94 -0.54
CA ARG A 166 -6.34 1.61 -1.75
C ARG A 166 -5.09 2.49 -1.85
N LEU A 167 -3.95 1.82 -1.89
CA LEU A 167 -2.63 2.44 -1.90
C LEU A 167 -2.15 2.70 -3.32
N PRO A 168 -1.45 3.82 -3.56
CA PRO A 168 -0.77 4.06 -4.81
C PRO A 168 0.33 3.01 -5.04
N PRO A 169 0.81 2.85 -6.30
CA PRO A 169 1.98 2.02 -6.60
C PRO A 169 3.21 2.46 -5.79
N THR A 170 3.27 3.75 -5.44
CA THR A 170 4.37 4.36 -4.71
C THR A 170 3.85 5.04 -3.45
N VAL A 171 4.05 4.38 -2.30
CA VAL A 171 3.94 5.01 -0.98
C VAL A 171 5.35 5.41 -0.56
N HIS A 172 5.73 6.67 -0.78
CA HIS A 172 7.12 7.10 -0.70
C HIS A 172 7.52 7.64 0.68
N GLY A 173 8.82 7.78 0.90
CA GLY A 173 9.44 8.41 2.06
C GLY A 173 10.86 7.88 2.31
N ASP A 174 11.58 8.44 3.29
CA ASP A 174 12.95 8.00 3.63
C ASP A 174 12.97 6.53 4.10
N GLY A 175 13.80 5.71 3.44
CA GLY A 175 13.90 4.26 3.64
C GLY A 175 12.96 3.41 2.78
N ASP A 176 12.27 4.00 1.80
CA ASP A 176 11.46 3.24 0.84
C ASP A 176 12.36 2.29 0.04
N HIS A 177 11.90 1.06 -0.10
CA HIS A 177 12.55 -0.04 -0.82
C HIS A 177 11.61 -0.64 -1.89
N GLY A 178 10.56 0.10 -2.25
CA GLY A 178 9.57 -0.24 -3.25
C GLY A 178 9.99 0.19 -4.66
N PHE A 179 9.01 0.67 -5.43
CA PHE A 179 9.17 0.89 -6.87
C PHE A 179 10.20 1.98 -7.19
N MET A 180 10.29 3.03 -6.37
CA MET A 180 11.26 4.11 -6.60
C MET A 180 12.69 3.64 -6.38
N ALA A 181 12.96 2.95 -5.27
CA ALA A 181 14.28 2.36 -5.01
C ALA A 181 14.70 1.37 -6.11
N ALA A 182 13.77 0.54 -6.59
CA ALA A 182 14.02 -0.38 -7.70
C ALA A 182 14.33 0.35 -9.02
N LEU A 183 13.62 1.43 -9.36
CA LEU A 183 13.94 2.27 -10.52
C LEU A 183 15.34 2.91 -10.42
N VAL A 184 15.71 3.38 -9.23
CA VAL A 184 17.06 3.92 -8.98
C VAL A 184 18.12 2.83 -9.15
N GLY A 185 17.89 1.62 -8.64
CA GLY A 185 18.77 0.47 -8.83
C GLY A 185 18.96 0.13 -10.31
N ILE A 186 17.84 0.02 -11.06
CA ILE A 186 17.87 -0.23 -12.50
C ILE A 186 18.65 0.86 -13.25
N ALA A 187 18.43 2.13 -12.90
CA ALA A 187 19.15 3.23 -13.55
C ALA A 187 20.67 3.14 -13.32
N ARG A 188 21.10 2.81 -12.09
CA ARG A 188 22.51 2.56 -11.78
C ARG A 188 23.08 1.39 -12.60
N ASP A 189 22.36 0.27 -12.64
CA ASP A 189 22.81 -0.95 -13.34
C ASP A 189 22.91 -0.76 -14.86
N LYS A 190 21.96 -0.02 -15.45
CA LYS A 190 21.89 0.22 -16.90
C LYS A 190 22.70 1.45 -17.34
N GLY A 191 23.11 2.32 -16.42
CA GLY A 191 23.76 3.60 -16.72
C GLY A 191 22.85 4.59 -17.46
N VAL A 192 21.53 4.39 -17.39
CA VAL A 192 20.52 5.21 -18.07
C VAL A 192 19.28 5.25 -17.18
N SER A 193 18.71 6.45 -16.96
CA SER A 193 17.39 6.58 -16.34
C SER A 193 16.30 6.50 -17.40
N GLY A 194 15.61 5.36 -17.48
CA GLY A 194 14.65 5.06 -18.54
C GLY A 194 13.21 5.47 -18.24
N TYR A 195 12.43 5.75 -19.28
CA TYR A 195 10.95 5.75 -19.26
C TYR A 195 10.40 5.09 -20.54
N ILE A 196 9.22 4.46 -20.50
CA ILE A 196 8.65 3.76 -21.67
C ILE A 196 7.97 4.75 -22.62
N GLY A 197 8.23 4.64 -23.93
CA GLY A 197 7.59 5.48 -24.94
C GLY A 197 7.85 6.97 -24.68
N ASP A 198 6.81 7.80 -24.56
CA ASP A 198 6.95 9.21 -24.21
C ASP A 198 7.00 9.49 -22.69
N GLY A 199 6.79 8.45 -21.87
CA GLY A 199 6.75 8.51 -20.40
C GLY A 199 5.60 9.31 -19.83
N SER A 200 4.53 9.54 -20.61
CA SER A 200 3.32 10.26 -20.19
C SER A 200 2.42 9.45 -19.26
N GLN A 201 2.68 8.17 -19.07
CA GLN A 201 1.98 7.33 -18.09
C GLN A 201 2.13 7.96 -16.69
N ARG A 202 1.09 7.90 -15.88
CA ARG A 202 1.02 8.55 -14.57
C ARG A 202 0.74 7.55 -13.48
N TRP A 203 1.43 7.71 -12.35
CA TRP A 203 1.11 6.99 -11.12
C TRP A 203 0.70 7.95 -10.01
N PRO A 204 -0.35 7.64 -9.24
CA PRO A 204 -0.62 8.34 -8.01
C PRO A 204 0.49 8.03 -7.02
N ALA A 205 0.68 8.91 -6.05
CA ALA A 205 1.65 8.74 -4.99
C ALA A 205 1.15 9.37 -3.69
N ALA A 206 1.66 8.89 -2.57
CA ALA A 206 1.47 9.54 -1.28
C ALA A 206 2.62 9.23 -0.35
N HIS A 207 2.97 10.20 0.50
CA HIS A 207 3.99 9.99 1.52
C HIS A 207 3.47 9.05 2.60
N ARG A 208 4.32 8.16 3.11
CA ARG A 208 3.95 7.13 4.10
C ARG A 208 3.28 7.69 5.36
N SER A 209 3.63 8.91 5.79
CA SER A 209 3.03 9.56 6.96
C SER A 209 1.59 10.02 6.67
N ASP A 210 1.30 10.52 5.47
CA ASP A 210 -0.07 10.86 5.07
C ASP A 210 -0.94 9.61 4.95
N VAL A 211 -0.35 8.52 4.43
CA VAL A 211 -1.01 7.21 4.37
C VAL A 211 -1.32 6.69 5.78
N ALA A 212 -0.38 6.79 6.72
CA ALA A 212 -0.59 6.42 8.12
C ALA A 212 -1.74 7.22 8.75
N GLN A 213 -1.78 8.54 8.53
CA GLN A 213 -2.87 9.40 8.98
C GLN A 213 -4.22 8.94 8.39
N LEU A 214 -4.27 8.58 7.11
CA LEU A 214 -5.49 8.08 6.47
C LEU A 214 -5.99 6.77 7.11
N PHE A 215 -5.09 5.82 7.41
CA PHE A 215 -5.49 4.58 8.11
C PHE A 215 -6.06 4.88 9.50
N ARG A 216 -5.48 5.82 10.25
CA ARG A 216 -6.02 6.26 11.54
C ARG A 216 -7.43 6.86 11.36
N LEU A 217 -7.60 7.80 10.42
CA LEU A 217 -8.90 8.43 10.16
C LEU A 217 -9.96 7.40 9.71
N ALA A 218 -9.57 6.42 8.90
CA ALA A 218 -10.44 5.33 8.49
C ALA A 218 -10.89 4.49 9.70
N LEU A 219 -9.95 4.12 10.57
CA LEU A 219 -10.21 3.36 11.79
C LEU A 219 -11.17 4.10 12.74
N GLU A 220 -10.98 5.40 12.89
CA GLU A 220 -11.77 6.24 13.78
C GLU A 220 -13.17 6.52 13.21
N GLY A 221 -13.26 6.90 11.93
CA GLY A 221 -14.43 7.61 11.40
C GLY A 221 -15.05 7.08 10.12
N ALA A 222 -14.42 6.15 9.39
CA ALA A 222 -15.02 5.69 8.13
C ALA A 222 -16.35 4.96 8.37
N PRO A 223 -17.40 5.26 7.59
CA PRO A 223 -18.60 4.43 7.51
C PRO A 223 -18.30 2.99 7.08
N ALA A 224 -19.19 2.06 7.44
CA ALA A 224 -19.07 0.68 7.00
C ALA A 224 -19.15 0.58 5.47
N GLY A 225 -18.29 -0.25 4.88
CA GLY A 225 -18.17 -0.43 3.45
C GLY A 225 -17.48 0.72 2.72
N SER A 226 -16.75 1.62 3.38
CA SER A 226 -16.04 2.71 2.66
C SER A 226 -14.86 2.20 1.82
N VAL A 227 -14.68 2.81 0.64
CA VAL A 227 -13.46 2.71 -0.17
C VAL A 227 -12.78 4.07 -0.11
N LEU A 228 -11.48 4.07 0.18
CA LEU A 228 -10.67 5.25 0.39
C LEU A 228 -9.42 5.15 -0.49
N HIS A 229 -9.03 6.24 -1.14
CA HIS A 229 -7.85 6.32 -1.98
C HIS A 229 -6.75 7.11 -1.27
N ALA A 230 -5.61 6.48 -1.03
CA ALA A 230 -4.44 7.12 -0.43
C ALA A 230 -3.61 7.87 -1.49
N SER A 231 -4.24 8.75 -2.26
CA SER A 231 -3.62 9.48 -3.38
C SER A 231 -3.40 10.94 -3.00
N ALA A 232 -2.18 11.33 -2.66
CA ALA A 232 -1.81 12.72 -2.40
C ALA A 232 -1.52 13.45 -3.71
N ASP A 233 -0.66 12.84 -4.53
CA ASP A 233 -0.45 13.18 -5.93
C ASP A 233 -1.37 12.34 -6.82
N GLN A 234 -2.19 13.00 -7.64
CA GLN A 234 -3.18 12.30 -8.47
C GLN A 234 -2.55 11.45 -9.57
N GLY A 235 -1.40 11.87 -10.10
CA GLY A 235 -0.77 11.24 -11.25
C GLY A 235 0.54 11.93 -11.63
N VAL A 236 1.65 11.41 -11.11
CA VAL A 236 3.01 11.84 -11.42
C VAL A 236 3.46 11.16 -12.73
N PRO A 237 3.85 11.90 -13.77
CA PRO A 237 4.36 11.30 -15.00
C PRO A 237 5.63 10.49 -14.76
N ILE A 238 5.71 9.28 -15.32
CA ILE A 238 6.88 8.41 -15.22
C ILE A 238 8.13 9.10 -15.77
N ARG A 239 7.98 9.90 -16.84
CA ARG A 239 9.08 10.72 -17.37
C ARG A 239 9.66 11.67 -16.32
N SER A 240 8.83 12.34 -15.54
CA SER A 240 9.30 13.26 -14.49
C SER A 240 10.08 12.52 -13.41
N ILE A 241 9.65 11.31 -13.03
CA ILE A 241 10.39 10.45 -12.11
C ILE A 241 11.77 10.10 -12.71
N ALA A 242 11.82 9.66 -13.97
CA ALA A 242 13.06 9.32 -14.66
C ALA A 242 14.01 10.52 -14.81
N GLU A 243 13.49 11.73 -15.02
CA GLU A 243 14.29 12.97 -15.10
C GLU A 243 14.92 13.32 -13.75
N VAL A 244 14.19 13.18 -12.64
CA VAL A 244 14.74 13.38 -11.29
C VAL A 244 15.83 12.35 -11.01
N ILE A 245 15.58 11.06 -11.28
CA ILE A 245 16.57 9.99 -11.08
C ILE A 245 17.82 10.25 -11.92
N GLY A 246 17.67 10.59 -13.21
CA GLY A 246 18.79 10.86 -14.11
C GLY A 246 19.63 12.04 -13.63
N ARG A 247 18.98 13.11 -13.17
CA ARG A 247 19.67 14.28 -12.60
C ARG A 247 20.49 13.94 -11.36
N HIS A 248 19.92 13.21 -10.39
CA HIS A 248 20.63 12.88 -9.14
C HIS A 248 21.75 11.85 -9.32
N LEU A 249 21.62 10.95 -10.29
CA LEU A 249 22.65 9.95 -10.61
C LEU A 249 23.66 10.43 -11.66
N GLU A 250 23.50 11.64 -12.21
CA GLU A 250 24.28 12.16 -13.34
C GLU A 250 24.26 11.22 -14.58
N LEU A 251 23.09 10.60 -14.82
CA LEU A 251 22.87 9.66 -15.92
C LEU A 251 22.00 10.28 -17.03
N PRO A 252 22.17 9.88 -18.30
CA PRO A 252 21.25 10.27 -19.35
C PRO A 252 19.84 9.74 -19.07
N THR A 253 18.83 10.59 -19.28
CA THR A 253 17.42 10.20 -19.25
C THR A 253 16.95 9.86 -20.68
N ARG A 254 16.38 8.66 -20.91
CA ARG A 254 16.02 8.20 -22.26
C ARG A 254 14.67 7.49 -22.31
N SER A 255 14.02 7.64 -23.47
CA SER A 255 12.92 6.77 -23.87
C SER A 255 13.44 5.36 -24.14
N VAL A 256 12.70 4.37 -23.63
CA VAL A 256 12.88 2.95 -23.86
C VAL A 256 11.70 2.46 -24.72
N PRO A 257 11.94 1.84 -25.88
CA PRO A 257 10.89 1.22 -26.68
C PRO A 257 10.09 0.18 -25.87
N ALA A 258 8.81 0.01 -26.17
CA ALA A 258 7.94 -0.86 -25.38
C ALA A 258 8.38 -2.34 -25.47
N GLU A 259 8.92 -2.75 -26.63
CA GLU A 259 9.50 -4.06 -26.88
C GLU A 259 10.73 -4.36 -26.00
N ASP A 260 11.50 -3.33 -25.64
CA ASP A 260 12.73 -3.44 -24.85
C ASP A 260 12.47 -3.27 -23.34
N ALA A 261 11.23 -2.92 -22.95
CA ALA A 261 10.89 -2.58 -21.58
C ALA A 261 11.19 -3.72 -20.60
N ALA A 262 10.92 -4.97 -20.97
CA ALA A 262 11.18 -6.14 -20.12
C ALA A 262 12.68 -6.34 -19.84
N GLU A 263 13.54 -6.10 -20.84
CA GLU A 263 15.00 -6.19 -20.67
C GLU A 263 15.55 -5.03 -19.83
N HIS A 264 15.00 -3.83 -20.01
CA HIS A 264 15.47 -2.65 -19.31
C HIS A 264 14.99 -2.60 -17.85
N PHE A 265 13.67 -2.74 -17.63
CA PHE A 265 13.04 -2.53 -16.33
C PHE A 265 12.78 -3.83 -15.55
N THR A 266 13.13 -4.99 -16.12
CA THR A 266 12.96 -6.30 -15.48
C THR A 266 11.49 -6.54 -15.06
N TRP A 267 11.24 -6.93 -13.81
CA TRP A 267 9.91 -7.18 -13.26
C TRP A 267 9.02 -5.92 -13.20
N LEU A 268 9.60 -4.71 -13.21
CA LEU A 268 8.83 -3.46 -13.18
C LEU A 268 8.21 -3.09 -14.53
N ALA A 269 8.67 -3.69 -15.64
CA ALA A 269 8.22 -3.35 -16.99
C ALA A 269 6.70 -3.45 -17.15
N GLY A 270 6.10 -4.51 -16.60
CA GLY A 270 4.65 -4.75 -16.68
C GLY A 270 3.81 -3.72 -15.92
N PHE A 271 4.42 -2.97 -14.99
CA PHE A 271 3.74 -1.92 -14.23
C PHE A 271 3.96 -0.55 -14.86
N LEU A 272 5.18 -0.23 -15.31
CA LEU A 272 5.55 1.11 -15.82
C LEU A 272 4.74 1.53 -17.05
N GLY A 273 4.31 0.56 -17.86
CA GLY A 273 3.45 0.84 -19.02
C GLY A 273 2.01 1.21 -18.66
N LEU A 274 1.59 1.06 -17.40
CA LEU A 274 0.21 1.34 -16.97
C LEU A 274 0.07 2.80 -16.53
N ASP A 275 -0.64 3.60 -17.32
CA ASP A 275 -1.15 4.91 -16.89
C ASP A 275 -2.31 4.68 -15.91
N SER A 276 -2.14 4.98 -14.62
CA SER A 276 -3.11 4.65 -13.56
C SER A 276 -3.38 5.79 -12.58
N PRO A 277 -3.71 7.02 -13.03
CA PRO A 277 -3.99 8.13 -12.13
C PRO A 277 -5.21 7.87 -11.23
N ALA A 278 -5.21 8.44 -10.04
CA ALA A 278 -6.28 8.25 -9.06
C ALA A 278 -6.57 9.52 -8.26
N SER A 279 -7.83 9.92 -8.22
CA SER A 279 -8.34 10.95 -7.31
C SER A 279 -8.48 10.39 -5.89
N SER A 280 -8.37 11.27 -4.90
CA SER A 280 -8.76 11.03 -3.50
C SER A 280 -9.86 11.98 -3.03
N GLY A 281 -10.61 12.58 -3.97
CA GLY A 281 -11.60 13.63 -3.68
C GLY A 281 -12.64 13.19 -2.66
N ALA A 282 -13.26 12.02 -2.84
CA ALA A 282 -14.27 11.52 -1.91
C ALA A 282 -13.66 11.15 -0.55
N THR A 283 -12.42 10.63 -0.53
CA THR A 283 -11.68 10.34 0.70
C THR A 283 -11.45 11.61 1.53
N ARG A 284 -10.99 12.68 0.89
CA ARG A 284 -10.73 13.98 1.53
C ARG A 284 -12.00 14.61 2.05
N GLU A 285 -13.09 14.55 1.28
CA GLU A 285 -14.41 15.06 1.69
C GLU A 285 -14.98 14.28 2.88
N LEU A 286 -14.95 12.94 2.81
CA LEU A 286 -15.55 12.06 3.80
C LEU A 286 -14.83 12.10 5.16
N LEU A 287 -13.49 12.10 5.16
CA LEU A 287 -12.69 11.96 6.37
C LEU A 287 -11.99 13.26 6.80
N GLY A 288 -12.12 14.33 6.01
CA GLY A 288 -11.33 15.55 6.23
C GLY A 288 -9.82 15.32 6.07
N TRP A 289 -9.41 14.23 5.40
CA TRP A 289 -8.00 13.91 5.16
C TRP A 289 -7.37 15.00 4.29
N ARG A 290 -6.26 15.58 4.78
CA ARG A 290 -5.54 16.66 4.11
C ARG A 290 -4.06 16.30 4.13
N PRO A 291 -3.56 15.58 3.10
CA PRO A 291 -2.14 15.24 3.05
C PRO A 291 -1.31 16.51 3.07
N ASP A 292 -0.30 16.55 3.93
CA ASP A 292 0.53 17.73 4.19
C ASP A 292 2.03 17.51 3.96
N GLN A 293 2.41 16.28 3.61
CA GLN A 293 3.78 15.94 3.29
C GLN A 293 4.13 16.34 1.85
N LEU A 294 5.41 16.20 1.52
CA LEU A 294 5.92 16.46 0.17
C LEU A 294 5.26 15.52 -0.85
N GLY A 295 5.06 16.01 -2.07
CA GLY A 295 4.76 15.15 -3.21
C GLY A 295 5.97 14.29 -3.59
N LEU A 296 5.74 13.31 -4.47
CA LEU A 296 6.76 12.32 -4.85
C LEU A 296 8.00 12.97 -5.47
N ILE A 297 7.83 13.96 -6.35
CA ILE A 297 8.94 14.62 -7.03
C ILE A 297 9.79 15.42 -6.02
N GLU A 298 9.15 16.17 -5.14
CA GLU A 298 9.84 16.93 -4.09
C GLU A 298 10.53 16.03 -3.06
N ASP A 299 9.95 14.87 -2.74
CA ASP A 299 10.56 13.88 -1.84
C ASP A 299 11.75 13.17 -2.49
N LEU A 300 11.65 12.77 -3.77
CA LEU A 300 12.80 12.26 -4.54
C LEU A 300 13.95 13.27 -4.52
N ASP A 301 13.64 14.57 -4.62
CA ASP A 301 14.63 15.64 -4.57
C ASP A 301 15.33 15.82 -3.21
N LYS A 302 14.83 15.22 -2.13
CA LYS A 302 15.58 15.11 -0.86
C LYS A 302 16.79 14.19 -0.95
N GLY A 303 16.82 13.34 -1.97
CA GLY A 303 17.97 12.54 -2.37
C GLY A 303 18.30 11.34 -1.49
N HIS A 304 17.40 10.95 -0.58
CA HIS A 304 17.61 9.79 0.29
C HIS A 304 17.65 8.46 -0.49
N TYR A 305 16.92 8.36 -1.61
CA TYR A 305 17.01 7.22 -2.54
C TYR A 305 18.35 7.05 -3.24
N PHE A 306 19.15 8.12 -3.39
CA PHE A 306 20.38 8.11 -4.21
C PHE A 306 21.66 7.94 -3.39
N ARG A 307 21.55 7.86 -2.06
CA ARG A 307 22.69 7.57 -1.20
C ARG A 307 23.23 6.17 -1.57
N ALA A 308 24.55 6.00 -1.52
CA ALA A 308 25.13 4.67 -1.57
C ALA A 308 24.70 3.92 -0.32
N GLU A 309 24.28 2.66 -0.45
CA GLU A 309 24.09 1.80 0.72
C GLU A 309 25.42 1.83 1.51
N GLN A 310 25.37 2.30 2.76
CA GLN A 310 26.55 2.17 3.61
C GLN A 310 26.74 0.67 3.86
N PRO A 311 27.98 0.15 3.67
CA PRO A 311 28.28 -1.27 3.87
C PRO A 311 28.01 -1.73 5.31
#